data_AF-A0A6L3EQ42-F1
#
_entry.id   AF-A0A6L3EQ42-F1
#
_cell.length_a   1.000
_cell.length_b   1.000
_cell.length_c   1.000
_cell.angle_alpha   90.00
_cell.angle_beta   90.00
_cell.angle_gamma   90.00
#
_symmetry.space_group_name_H-M   'P 1'
#
loop_
_entity.id
_entity.type
_entity.pdbx_description
1 polymer ?
#
loop_
_entity_poly.entity_id
_entity_poly.type
_entity_poly.pdbx_seq_one_letter_code
_entity_poly.pdbx_strand_id
1 'polypeptide(L)'
;IRFNNRSAAPRTDVPYDVMPGYYRAWRRFGELVDAPEMAVRLTLEPGECFIVDNTRVLHARTAYTATGTRWLQGCYADMDGLKSTLAAAARDTGNPGW
;
A
#
# COMPACT_ATOMS: atom_id res chain seq x y z
N ILE A 1 -8.25 1.10 -0.93
CA ILE A 1 -8.05 0.10 0.14
C ILE A 1 -7.64 0.82 1.42
N ARG A 2 -8.24 0.51 2.58
CA ARG A 2 -7.84 1.02 3.89
C ARG A 2 -7.70 -0.16 4.85
N PHE A 3 -6.47 -0.62 5.06
CA PHE A 3 -6.21 -1.83 5.84
C PHE A 3 -4.90 -1.65 6.61
N ASN A 4 -5.02 -1.44 7.92
CA ASN A 4 -3.90 -1.37 8.86
C ASN A 4 -4.40 -1.93 10.20
N ASN A 5 -3.84 -3.06 10.62
CA ASN A 5 -4.27 -3.78 11.82
C ASN A 5 -3.96 -3.00 13.10
N ARG A 6 -2.85 -2.24 13.14
CA ARG A 6 -2.39 -1.53 14.35
C ARG A 6 -3.23 -0.29 14.67
N SER A 7 -3.93 0.26 13.69
CA SER A 7 -4.82 1.42 13.85
C SER A 7 -6.30 1.06 13.70
N ALA A 8 -6.65 -0.24 13.68
CA ALA A 8 -8.03 -0.66 13.64
C ALA A 8 -8.74 -0.34 14.98
N ALA A 9 -9.69 0.58 14.95
CA ALA A 9 -10.55 0.92 16.08
C ALA A 9 -11.74 -0.06 16.20
N PRO A 10 -12.46 -0.07 17.34
CA PRO A 10 -13.72 -0.81 17.48
C PRO A 10 -14.69 -0.49 16.33
N ARG A 11 -15.32 -1.52 15.77
CA ARG A 11 -16.31 -1.38 14.69
C ARG A 11 -17.69 -1.14 15.29
N THR A 12 -18.11 0.12 15.34
CA THR A 12 -19.42 0.52 15.88
C THR A 12 -20.51 0.58 14.83
N ASP A 13 -20.13 0.69 13.56
CA ASP A 13 -21.07 0.97 12.45
C ASP A 13 -21.51 -0.30 11.71
N VAL A 14 -21.14 -1.48 12.21
CA VAL A 14 -21.52 -2.77 11.64
C VAL A 14 -22.67 -3.35 12.47
N PRO A 15 -23.86 -3.61 11.89
CA PRO A 15 -24.98 -4.20 12.61
C PRO A 15 -24.63 -5.55 13.25
N TYR A 16 -25.25 -5.84 14.39
CA TYR A 16 -24.91 -7.00 15.23
C TYR A 16 -25.04 -8.34 14.47
N ASP A 17 -26.12 -8.50 13.73
CA ASP A 17 -26.46 -9.71 12.98
C ASP A 17 -25.45 -10.02 11.86
N VAL A 18 -24.82 -9.01 11.27
CA VAL A 18 -23.82 -9.17 10.21
C VAL A 18 -22.37 -9.16 10.71
N MET A 19 -22.13 -8.79 11.97
CA MET A 19 -20.78 -8.70 12.57
C MET A 19 -19.95 -10.00 12.41
N PRO A 20 -20.51 -11.21 12.61
CA PRO A 20 -19.74 -12.44 12.36
C PRO A 20 -19.29 -12.58 10.90
N GLY A 21 -20.16 -12.20 9.95
CA GLY A 21 -19.84 -12.21 8.52
C GLY A 21 -18.77 -11.20 8.14
N TYR A 22 -18.85 -10.00 8.72
CA TYR A 22 -17.84 -8.96 8.56
C TYR A 22 -16.45 -9.44 8.96
N TYR A 23 -16.30 -10.03 10.15
CA TYR A 23 -15.00 -10.52 10.61
C TYR A 23 -14.49 -11.73 9.83
N ARG A 24 -15.37 -12.60 9.32
CA ARG A 24 -14.96 -13.67 8.38
C ARG A 24 -14.35 -13.08 7.11
N ALA A 25 -15.00 -12.08 6.51
CA ALA A 25 -14.49 -11.42 5.31
C ALA A 25 -13.19 -10.65 5.58
N TRP A 26 -13.11 -9.93 6.71
CA TRP A 26 -11.91 -9.19 7.11
C TRP A 26 -10.71 -10.11 7.31
N ARG A 27 -10.91 -11.27 7.97
CA ARG A 27 -9.88 -12.31 8.11
C ARG A 27 -9.45 -12.85 6.76
N ARG A 28 -10.40 -13.21 5.89
CA ARG A 28 -10.08 -13.74 4.55
C ARG A 28 -9.28 -12.76 3.71
N PHE A 29 -9.59 -11.46 3.81
CA PHE A 29 -8.79 -10.43 3.14
C PHE A 29 -7.38 -10.34 3.73
N GLY A 30 -7.23 -10.43 5.05
CA GLY A 30 -5.91 -10.50 5.71
C GLY A 30 -5.07 -11.69 5.21
N GLU A 31 -5.68 -12.88 5.10
CA GLU A 31 -4.99 -14.06 4.54
C GLU A 31 -4.48 -13.85 3.11
N LEU A 32 -5.25 -13.16 2.27
CA LEU A 32 -4.83 -12.82 0.90
C LEU A 32 -3.72 -11.77 0.88
N VAL A 33 -3.74 -10.81 1.81
CA VAL A 33 -2.67 -9.81 1.97
C VAL A 33 -1.37 -10.49 2.42
N ASP A 34 -1.44 -11.51 3.27
CA ASP A 34 -0.29 -12.23 3.80
C ASP A 34 0.23 -13.35 2.87
N ALA A 35 -0.53 -13.67 1.80
CA ALA A 35 -0.19 -14.72 0.85
C ALA A 35 1.14 -14.42 0.10
N PRO A 36 2.18 -15.28 0.20
CA PRO A 36 3.50 -15.01 -0.37
C PRO A 36 3.53 -14.74 -1.88
N GLU A 37 2.58 -15.32 -2.62
CA GLU A 37 2.36 -15.18 -4.07
C GLU A 37 1.78 -13.81 -4.46
N MET A 38 1.19 -13.09 -3.51
CA MET A 38 0.66 -11.73 -3.71
C MET A 38 1.73 -10.66 -3.46
N ALA A 39 2.92 -11.04 -3.00
CA ALA A 39 3.97 -10.12 -2.60
C ALA A 39 5.07 -9.97 -3.66
N VAL A 40 5.27 -8.74 -4.15
CA VAL A 40 6.50 -8.33 -4.87
C VAL A 40 7.56 -7.95 -3.84
N ARG A 41 8.76 -8.55 -3.94
CA ARG A 41 9.87 -8.32 -3.00
C ARG A 41 10.95 -7.50 -3.68
N LEU A 42 11.29 -6.37 -3.06
CA LEU A 42 12.34 -5.45 -3.50
C LEU A 42 13.31 -5.22 -2.35
N THR A 43 14.61 -5.22 -2.66
CA THR A 43 15.67 -4.75 -1.75
C THR A 43 16.01 -3.31 -2.15
N LEU A 44 16.19 -2.42 -1.17
CA LEU A 44 16.61 -1.04 -1.41
C LEU A 44 18.06 -0.87 -0.98
N GLU A 45 18.90 -0.49 -1.91
CA GLU A 45 20.26 -0.04 -1.68
C GLU A 45 20.30 1.46 -1.32
N PRO A 46 21.38 1.97 -0.71
CA PRO A 46 21.53 3.39 -0.43
C PRO A 46 21.36 4.25 -1.70
N GLY A 47 20.44 5.21 -1.65
CA GLY A 47 20.10 6.08 -2.78
C GLY A 47 18.87 5.65 -3.58
N GLU A 48 18.35 4.44 -3.35
CA GLU A 48 17.14 3.95 -4.01
C GLU A 48 15.87 4.33 -3.26
N CYS A 49 14.78 4.47 -4.00
CA CYS A 49 13.46 4.70 -3.44
C CYS A 49 12.39 3.97 -4.25
N PHE A 50 11.21 3.81 -3.64
CA PHE A 50 10.02 3.32 -4.32
C PHE A 50 8.83 4.18 -3.92
N ILE A 51 7.85 4.28 -4.80
CA ILE A 51 6.59 5.00 -4.58
C ILE A 51 5.46 4.00 -4.66
N VAL A 52 4.49 4.12 -3.76
CA VAL A 52 3.24 3.37 -3.80
C VAL A 52 2.06 4.32 -3.89
N ASP A 53 1.06 3.96 -4.71
CA ASP A 53 -0.27 4.52 -4.54
C ASP A 53 -0.84 3.99 -3.22
N ASN A 54 -0.71 4.76 -2.14
CA ASN A 54 -1.15 4.37 -0.80
C ASN A 54 -2.68 4.21 -0.67
N THR A 55 -3.45 4.59 -1.71
CA THR A 55 -4.89 4.30 -1.77
C THR A 55 -5.18 2.90 -2.32
N ARG A 56 -4.18 2.20 -2.86
CA ARG A 56 -4.30 0.90 -3.52
C ARG A 56 -3.33 -0.16 -2.97
N VAL A 57 -2.04 0.13 -2.94
CA VAL A 57 -0.97 -0.83 -2.68
C VAL A 57 -0.60 -0.84 -1.20
N LEU A 58 -0.66 -2.01 -0.56
CA LEU A 58 -0.12 -2.21 0.78
C LEU A 58 1.40 -2.42 0.69
N HIS A 59 2.12 -2.05 1.74
CA HIS A 59 3.57 -2.26 1.81
C HIS A 59 3.97 -2.73 3.21
N ALA A 60 5.03 -3.53 3.27
CA ALA A 60 5.60 -4.06 4.49
C ALA A 60 7.11 -4.29 4.28
N ARG A 61 7.77 -4.90 5.26
CA ARG A 61 9.13 -5.41 5.14
C ARG A 61 9.22 -6.81 5.74
N THR A 62 10.16 -7.61 5.26
CA THR A 62 10.53 -8.87 5.91
C THR A 62 11.28 -8.60 7.23
N ALA A 63 11.37 -9.63 8.08
CA ALA A 63 12.19 -9.60 9.28
C ALA A 63 13.68 -9.49 8.93
N TYR A 64 14.47 -8.86 9.80
CA TYR A 64 15.92 -8.80 9.61
C TYR A 64 16.54 -10.15 9.94
N THR A 65 17.46 -10.61 9.09
CA THR A 65 18.20 -11.87 9.26
C THR A 65 19.63 -11.66 9.78
N ALA A 66 20.11 -10.42 9.80
CA ALA A 66 21.46 -10.06 10.24
C ALA A 66 21.43 -8.78 11.10
N THR A 67 22.50 -8.55 11.86
CA THR A 67 22.72 -7.31 12.62
C THR A 67 23.25 -6.21 11.69
N GLY A 68 22.82 -4.97 11.91
CA GLY A 68 23.22 -3.83 11.08
C GLY A 68 22.37 -2.59 11.35
N THR A 69 22.73 -1.48 10.71
CA THR A 69 21.97 -0.22 10.77
C THR A 69 21.16 -0.03 9.49
N ARG A 70 20.00 0.60 9.62
CA ARG A 70 19.15 0.96 8.49
C ARG A 70 18.51 2.31 8.78
N TRP A 71 18.60 3.21 7.81
CA TRP A 71 17.92 4.50 7.85
C TRP A 71 17.13 4.68 6.56
N LEU A 72 15.83 4.93 6.69
CA LEU A 72 14.96 5.32 5.58
C LEU A 72 14.33 6.67 5.88
N GLN A 73 14.10 7.45 4.83
CA GLN A 73 13.29 8.65 4.88
C GLN A 73 11.95 8.37 4.18
N GLY A 74 10.87 8.84 4.78
CA GLY A 74 9.52 8.68 4.24
C GLY A 74 8.81 10.02 4.17
N CYS A 75 8.06 10.23 3.10
CA CYS A 75 7.16 11.36 2.92
C CYS A 75 5.86 10.91 2.25
N TYR A 76 4.88 11.79 2.22
CA TYR A 76 3.63 11.59 1.50
C TYR A 76 3.45 12.72 0.47
N ALA A 77 2.84 12.37 -0.65
CA ALA A 77 2.41 13.30 -1.68
C ALA A 77 1.06 12.82 -2.23
N ASP A 78 0.35 13.69 -2.93
CA ASP A 78 -0.98 13.40 -3.47
C ASP A 78 -0.91 13.01 -4.96
N MET A 79 -1.86 12.15 -5.35
CA MET A 79 -1.92 11.54 -6.69
C MET A 79 -2.32 12.54 -7.79
N ASP A 80 -3.00 13.61 -7.43
CA ASP A 80 -3.39 14.69 -8.34
C ASP A 80 -2.17 15.39 -8.94
N GLY A 81 -1.13 15.65 -8.15
CA GLY A 81 0.13 16.22 -8.63
C GLY A 81 0.82 15.33 -9.67
N LEU A 82 0.93 14.02 -9.38
CA LEU A 82 1.48 13.04 -10.32
C LEU A 82 0.65 12.97 -11.62
N LYS A 83 -0.68 12.88 -11.50
CA LYS A 83 -1.59 12.80 -12.66
C LYS A 83 -1.55 14.07 -13.51
N SER A 84 -1.46 15.24 -12.89
CA SER A 84 -1.33 16.53 -13.57
C SER A 84 -0.06 16.58 -14.41
N THR A 85 1.09 16.22 -13.82
CA THR A 85 2.37 16.16 -14.53
C THR A 85 2.36 15.14 -15.66
N LEU A 86 1.79 13.95 -15.44
CA LEU A 86 1.65 12.92 -16.48
C LEU A 86 0.81 13.42 -17.66
N ALA A 87 -0.32 14.09 -17.39
CA ALA A 87 -1.18 14.64 -18.43
C ALA A 87 -0.49 15.75 -19.24
N ALA A 88 0.32 16.59 -18.58
CA ALA A 88 1.14 17.58 -19.27
C ALA A 88 2.20 16.92 -20.18
N ALA A 89 2.95 15.96 -19.64
CA ALA A 89 4.00 15.25 -20.39
C ALA A 89 3.46 14.44 -21.59
N ALA A 90 2.26 13.85 -21.46
CA ALA A 90 1.60 13.14 -22.55
C ALA A 90 1.25 14.06 -23.74
N ARG A 91 0.84 15.31 -23.45
CA ARG A 91 0.57 16.33 -24.49
C ARG A 91 1.85 16.71 -25.22
N ASP A 92 2.94 16.93 -24.47
CA ASP A 92 4.23 17.35 -25.04
C ASP A 92 4.86 16.28 -25.93
N THR A 93 4.62 15.00 -25.61
CA THR A 93 5.16 13.86 -26.36
C THR A 93 4.28 13.41 -27.53
N GLY A 94 3.13 14.06 -27.77
CA GLY A 94 2.20 13.70 -28.84
C GLY A 94 1.59 12.31 -28.69
N ASN A 95 1.75 11.67 -27.53
CA ASN A 95 1.21 10.35 -27.24
C ASN A 95 -0.02 10.49 -26.35
N PRO A 96 -1.24 10.34 -26.88
CA PRO A 96 -2.47 10.56 -26.13
C PRO A 96 -2.79 9.41 -25.16
N GLY A 97 -1.83 8.53 -24.84
CA GLY A 97 -2.00 7.20 -24.23
C GLY A 97 -2.73 7.13 -22.89
N TRP A 98 -4.04 7.34 -22.93
CA TRP A 98 -5.10 6.74 -22.13
C TRP A 98 -6.41 6.75 -22.92
#